data_AF-A0A7K2BR31-F1
#
_entry.id   AF-A0A7K2BR31-F1
#
_cell.length_a   1.000
_cell.length_b   1.000
_cell.length_c   1.000
_cell.angle_alpha   90.00
_cell.angle_beta   90.00
_cell.angle_gamma   90.00
#
_symmetry.space_group_name_H-M   'P 1'
#
loop_
_entity.id
_entity.type
_entity.pdbx_description
1 polymer ?
#
loop_
_entity_poly.entity_id
_entity_poly.type
_entity_poly.pdbx_seq_one_letter_code
_entity_poly.pdbx_strand_id
1 'polypeptide(L)'
;MAKSSTLPTQVEPAFYDAQIPILYPGSMQEVIDLGLHGIALSRYSGLWVAFKVVTTVADGFGIAEVAPDRIVPVDPELEIDGKPWHHVQRPGLVTPLSLEQEKD
;
A
#
# COMPACT_ATOMS: atom_id res chain seq x y z
N MET A 1 -4.49 -8.25 16.37
CA MET A 1 -5.36 -9.43 16.58
C MET A 1 -6.19 -9.62 15.32
N ALA A 2 -6.00 -10.73 14.61
CA ALA A 2 -6.80 -11.06 13.43
C ALA A 2 -8.13 -11.70 13.86
N LYS A 3 -9.27 -11.21 13.34
CA LYS A 3 -10.61 -11.75 13.63
C LYS A 3 -10.78 -13.20 13.14
N SER A 4 -9.98 -13.63 12.16
CA SER A 4 -10.06 -14.93 11.49
C SER A 4 -9.07 -16.00 12.00
N SER A 5 -8.19 -15.67 12.95
CA SER A 5 -7.19 -16.60 13.47
C SER A 5 -7.54 -17.06 14.89
N THR A 6 -7.36 -18.35 15.15
CA THR A 6 -7.55 -18.95 16.49
C THR A 6 -6.48 -18.48 17.49
N LEU A 7 -5.34 -17.97 17.00
CA LEU A 7 -4.25 -17.47 17.84
C LEU A 7 -4.16 -15.93 17.79
N PRO A 8 -3.94 -15.27 18.93
CA PRO A 8 -3.70 -13.83 18.97
C PRO A 8 -2.30 -13.54 18.42
N THR A 9 -2.21 -13.33 17.10
CA THR A 9 -0.98 -12.91 16.43
C THR A 9 -1.08 -11.47 15.97
N GLN A 10 0.05 -10.76 16.03
CA GLN A 10 0.25 -9.41 15.50
C GLN A 10 1.30 -9.49 14.40
N VAL A 11 1.02 -8.90 13.24
CA VAL A 11 1.89 -9.00 12.05
C VAL A 11 2.71 -7.73 11.83
N GLU A 12 2.38 -6.65 12.54
CA GLU A 12 3.03 -5.35 12.40
C GLU A 12 4.55 -5.39 12.62
N PRO A 13 5.11 -6.13 13.61
CA PRO A 13 6.56 -6.24 13.73
C PRO A 13 7.23 -6.87 12.50
N ALA A 14 6.61 -7.90 11.91
CA ALA A 14 7.13 -8.54 10.72
C ALA A 14 7.09 -7.61 9.49
N PHE A 15 6.04 -6.79 9.37
CA PHE A 15 5.97 -5.77 8.32
C PHE A 15 6.98 -4.64 8.54
N TYR A 16 7.23 -4.25 9.79
CA TYR A 16 8.27 -3.30 10.12
C TYR A 16 9.66 -3.83 9.73
N ASP A 17 9.97 -5.07 10.08
CA ASP A 17 11.23 -5.72 9.68
C ASP A 17 11.37 -5.83 8.15
N ALA A 18 10.27 -6.08 7.45
CA ALA A 18 10.21 -6.10 5.99
C ALA A 18 10.14 -4.71 5.34
N GLN A 19 10.18 -3.63 6.13
CA GLN A 19 10.05 -2.24 5.68
C GLN A 19 8.74 -1.95 4.91
N ILE A 20 7.72 -2.79 5.08
CA ILE A 20 6.40 -2.63 4.46
C ILE A 20 5.66 -1.48 5.14
N PRO A 21 5.27 -0.41 4.41
CA PRO A 21 4.46 0.66 4.98
C PRO A 21 3.10 0.14 5.42
N ILE A 22 2.61 0.63 6.57
CA ILE A 22 1.32 0.24 7.14
C ILE A 22 0.43 1.48 7.25
N LEU A 23 -0.73 1.45 6.59
CA LEU A 23 -1.79 2.46 6.71
C LEU A 23 -2.86 2.00 7.70
N TYR A 24 -3.33 2.93 8.54
CA TYR A 24 -4.27 2.64 9.62
C TYR A 24 -5.49 3.59 9.57
N PRO A 25 -6.49 3.31 8.71
CA PRO A 25 -7.72 4.10 8.65
C PRO A 25 -8.54 3.99 9.94
N GLY A 26 -9.04 5.12 10.42
CA GLY A 26 -9.96 5.25 11.55
C GLY A 26 -11.44 5.30 11.17
N SER A 27 -11.77 5.43 9.88
CA SER A 27 -13.15 5.49 9.37
C SER A 27 -13.29 4.82 8.00
N MET A 28 -14.52 4.52 7.58
CA MET A 28 -14.80 4.01 6.24
C MET A 28 -14.37 4.99 5.13
N GLN A 29 -14.51 6.31 5.38
CA GLN A 29 -14.05 7.32 4.43
C GLN A 29 -12.53 7.25 4.25
N GLU A 30 -11.78 7.11 5.36
CA GLU A 30 -10.33 6.98 5.30
C GLU A 30 -9.88 5.67 4.65
N VAL A 31 -10.66 4.59 4.70
CA VAL A 31 -10.34 3.36 3.96
C VAL A 31 -10.27 3.66 2.45
N ILE A 32 -11.21 4.46 1.93
CA ILE A 32 -11.26 4.85 0.52
C ILE A 32 -10.11 5.82 0.21
N ASP A 33 -9.93 6.83 1.04
CA ASP A 33 -8.97 7.92 0.80
C ASP A 33 -7.52 7.44 0.90
N LEU A 34 -7.22 6.65 1.93
CA LEU A 34 -5.92 6.04 2.10
C LEU A 34 -5.69 4.90 1.12
N GLY A 35 -6.74 4.29 0.54
CA GLY A 35 -6.59 3.23 -0.46
C GLY A 35 -5.89 3.76 -1.72
N LEU A 36 -6.32 4.93 -2.20
CA LEU A 36 -5.68 5.66 -3.29
C LEU A 36 -4.23 6.04 -2.95
N HIS A 37 -3.99 6.53 -1.73
CA HIS A 37 -2.64 6.81 -1.26
C HIS A 37 -1.77 5.56 -1.17
N GLY A 38 -2.32 4.41 -0.75
CA GLY A 38 -1.61 3.14 -0.64
C GLY A 38 -1.16 2.63 -2.00
N ILE A 39 -1.98 2.79 -3.05
CA ILE A 39 -1.60 2.45 -4.43
C ILE A 39 -0.45 3.35 -4.88
N ALA A 40 -0.58 4.67 -4.73
CA ALA A 40 0.46 5.62 -5.11
C ALA A 40 1.77 5.35 -4.35
N LEU A 41 1.70 5.15 -3.04
CA LEU A 41 2.83 4.82 -2.17
C LEU A 41 3.50 3.51 -2.57
N SER A 42 2.73 2.48 -2.93
CA SER A 42 3.27 1.21 -3.41
C SER A 42 4.04 1.38 -4.72
N ARG A 43 3.53 2.20 -5.65
CA ARG A 43 4.19 2.49 -6.93
C ARG A 43 5.46 3.32 -6.73
N TYR A 44 5.39 4.29 -5.83
CA TYR A 44 6.50 5.16 -5.51
C TYR A 44 7.63 4.41 -4.78
N SER A 45 7.31 3.64 -3.73
CA SER A 45 8.30 2.93 -2.93
C SER A 45 8.77 1.60 -3.54
N GLY A 46 7.98 1.02 -4.45
CA GLY A 46 8.20 -0.33 -4.95
C GLY A 46 7.85 -1.45 -3.96
N LEU A 47 7.34 -1.10 -2.78
CA LEU A 47 6.98 -2.03 -1.72
C LEU A 47 5.49 -2.34 -1.74
N TRP A 48 5.11 -3.44 -1.10
CA TRP A 48 3.73 -3.70 -0.75
C TRP A 48 3.30 -2.71 0.33
N VAL A 49 2.04 -2.31 0.35
CA VAL A 49 1.48 -1.46 1.41
C VAL A 49 0.42 -2.26 2.16
N ALA A 50 0.57 -2.37 3.47
CA ALA A 50 -0.37 -3.06 4.34
C ALA A 50 -1.47 -2.10 4.82
N PHE A 51 -2.68 -2.63 4.96
CA PHE A 51 -3.79 -1.95 5.60
C PHE A 51 -4.12 -2.64 6.92
N LYS A 52 -4.03 -1.89 8.02
CA LYS A 52 -4.52 -2.35 9.31
C LYS A 52 -5.90 -1.76 9.52
N VAL A 53 -6.92 -2.60 9.64
CA VAL A 53 -8.31 -2.16 9.81
C VAL A 53 -8.87 -2.79 11.08
N VAL A 54 -9.40 -1.97 11.98
CA VAL A 54 -10.10 -2.46 13.17
C VAL A 54 -11.50 -2.90 12.83
N THR A 55 -12.03 -3.85 13.61
CA THR A 55 -13.35 -4.45 13.37
C THR A 55 -14.47 -3.42 13.26
N THR A 56 -14.43 -2.33 14.05
CA THR A 56 -15.44 -1.27 13.99
C THR A 56 -15.47 -0.54 12.65
N VAL A 57 -14.31 -0.38 12.00
CA VAL A 57 -14.20 0.22 10.67
C VAL A 57 -14.53 -0.81 9.59
N ALA A 58 -14.05 -2.05 9.75
CA ALA A 58 -14.27 -3.13 8.79
C ALA A 58 -15.74 -3.56 8.67
N ASP A 59 -16.45 -3.64 9.80
CA ASP A 59 -17.88 -4.00 9.86
C ASP A 59 -18.79 -2.75 9.81
N GLY A 60 -18.20 -1.54 9.69
CA GLY A 60 -18.93 -0.28 9.64
C GLY A 60 -19.69 -0.09 8.32
N PHE A 61 -20.65 0.83 8.32
CA PHE A 61 -21.37 1.28 7.12
C PHE A 61 -21.68 2.78 7.20
N GLY A 62 -21.84 3.42 6.06
CA GLY A 62 -22.12 4.85 6.00
C GLY A 62 -22.20 5.37 4.57
N ILE A 63 -22.31 6.69 4.44
CA ILE A 63 -22.21 7.40 3.18
C ILE A 63 -20.76 7.85 3.02
N ALA A 64 -20.19 7.67 1.82
CA ALA A 64 -18.86 8.14 1.49
C ALA A 64 -18.95 9.29 0.48
N GLU A 65 -18.12 10.30 0.67
CA GLU A 65 -17.89 11.36 -0.31
C GLU A 65 -16.90 10.86 -1.36
N VAL A 66 -17.31 10.93 -2.64
CA VAL A 66 -16.52 10.48 -3.77
C VAL A 66 -16.51 11.53 -4.87
N ALA A 67 -15.32 11.88 -5.34
CA ALA A 67 -15.12 12.65 -6.56
C ALA A 67 -13.74 12.31 -7.15
N PRO A 68 -13.54 12.37 -8.47
CA PRO A 68 -12.27 12.01 -9.11
C PRO A 68 -11.08 12.85 -8.65
N ASP A 69 -11.32 14.09 -8.27
CA ASP A 69 -10.34 15.11 -7.88
C ASP A 69 -10.22 15.28 -6.36
N ARG A 70 -11.00 14.54 -5.56
CA ARG A 70 -11.00 14.68 -4.09
C ARG A 70 -9.70 14.21 -3.46
N ILE A 71 -9.10 13.15 -3.98
CA ILE A 71 -7.88 12.53 -3.46
C ILE A 71 -6.87 12.44 -4.59
N VAL A 72 -5.88 13.33 -4.55
CA VAL A 72 -4.76 13.35 -5.49
C VAL A 72 -3.47 13.12 -4.69
N PRO A 73 -2.93 11.89 -4.67
CA PRO A 73 -1.66 11.62 -4.03
C PRO A 73 -0.55 12.48 -4.65
N VAL A 74 0.22 13.14 -3.80
CA VAL A 74 1.32 14.02 -4.21
C VAL A 74 2.63 13.24 -4.19
N ASP A 75 3.41 13.35 -5.26
CA ASP A 75 4.76 12.82 -5.30
C ASP A 75 5.67 13.64 -4.37
N PRO A 76 6.43 13.01 -3.46
CA PRO A 76 7.29 13.73 -2.53
C PRO A 76 8.59 14.29 -3.13
N GLU A 77 8.81 14.17 -4.44
CA GLU A 77 9.95 14.78 -5.17
C GLU A 77 11.33 14.41 -4.59
N LEU A 78 11.52 13.15 -4.20
CA LEU A 78 12.80 12.69 -3.65
C LEU A 78 13.87 12.65 -4.73
N GLU A 79 15.06 13.15 -4.41
CA GLU A 79 16.26 12.96 -5.23
C GLU A 79 17.23 11.98 -4.55
N ILE A 80 17.77 11.04 -5.34
CA ILE A 80 18.84 10.12 -4.93
C ILE A 80 19.99 10.28 -5.92
N ASP A 81 21.19 10.57 -5.40
CA ASP A 81 22.40 10.81 -6.20
C ASP A 81 22.22 11.88 -7.29
N GLY A 82 21.44 12.93 -6.99
CA GLY A 82 21.15 14.04 -7.90
C GLY A 82 20.21 13.66 -9.06
N LYS A 83 19.46 12.55 -8.94
CA LYS A 83 18.43 12.14 -9.90
C LYS A 83 17.08 12.00 -9.19
N PRO A 84 15.97 12.41 -9.84
CA PRO A 84 14.64 12.13 -9.33
C PRO A 84 14.46 10.63 -9.10
N TRP A 85 13.94 10.28 -7.94
CA TRP A 85 13.63 8.91 -7.60
C TRP A 85 12.47 8.41 -8.48
N HIS A 86 12.65 7.21 -9.02
CA HIS A 86 11.59 6.46 -9.65
C HIS A 86 11.85 4.99 -9.38
N HIS A 87 10.85 4.29 -8.83
CA HIS A 87 10.99 2.85 -8.63
C HIS A 87 11.08 2.12 -9.97
N VAL A 88 12.08 1.26 -10.13
CA VAL A 88 12.25 0.43 -11.33
C VAL A 88 12.39 -1.02 -10.90
N GLN A 89 11.52 -1.87 -11.43
CA GLN A 89 11.66 -3.32 -11.29
C GLN A 89 12.95 -3.72 -12.02
N ARG A 90 13.99 -4.13 -11.28
CA ARG A 90 15.26 -4.54 -11.87
C ARG A 90 15.09 -5.95 -12.46
N PRO A 91 15.21 -6.13 -13.79
CA PRO A 91 14.97 -7.42 -14.43
C PRO A 91 15.99 -8.51 -14.05
N GLY A 92 17.08 -8.17 -13.35
CA GLY A 92 18.06 -9.15 -12.89
C GLY A 92 17.66 -9.92 -11.64
N LEU A 93 16.58 -9.54 -10.96
CA LEU A 93 16.07 -10.22 -9.77
C LEU A 93 14.99 -11.27 -10.09
N VAL A 94 14.38 -11.16 -11.27
CA VAL A 94 13.42 -12.11 -11.83
C VAL A 94 14.11 -12.80 -13.01
N THR A 95 13.84 -14.07 -13.28
CA THR A 95 14.48 -14.78 -14.40
C THR A 95 14.38 -13.95 -15.69
N PRO A 96 15.41 -13.96 -16.57
CA PRO A 96 15.49 -13.07 -17.74
C PRO A 96 14.27 -13.07 -18.68
N LEU A 97 13.43 -14.10 -18.61
CA LEU A 97 12.27 -14.32 -19.49
C LEU A 97 10.92 -13.97 -18.84
N SER A 98 10.90 -13.60 -17.56
CA SER A 98 9.65 -13.39 -16.81
C SER A 98 8.77 -12.27 -17.38
N LEU A 99 9.37 -11.15 -17.79
CA LEU A 99 8.65 -10.04 -18.40
C LEU A 99 8.13 -10.35 -19.82
N GLU A 100 8.76 -11.30 -20.52
CA GLU A 100 8.30 -11.75 -21.84
C GLU A 100 7.14 -12.75 -21.72
N GLN A 101 7.12 -13.55 -20.65
CA GLN A 101 6.07 -14.54 -20.38
C GLN A 101 4.74 -13.93 -19.91
N GLU A 102 4.72 -12.70 -19.40
CA GLU A 102 3.49 -12.00 -18.98
C GLU A 102 2.71 -11.34 -20.14
N LYS A 103 3.23 -11.42 -21.39
CA LYS A 103 2.62 -10.82 -22.58
C LYS A 103 1.74 -11.77 -23.39
N ASP A 104 1.69 -13.05 -23.03
CA ASP A 104 0.81 -14.08 -23.62
C ASP A 104 -0.45 -14.31 -22.76
#